data_AF-A0AAX6NBY6-F1
#
_entry.id   AF-A0AAX6NBY6-F1
#
_cell.length_a   1.000
_cell.length_b   1.000
_cell.length_c   1.000
_cell.angle_alpha   90.00
_cell.angle_beta   90.00
_cell.angle_gamma   90.00
#
_symmetry.space_group_name_H-M   'P 1'
#
loop_
_entity.id
_entity.type
_entity.pdbx_description
1 polymer ?
#
loop_
_entity_poly.entity_id
_entity_poly.type
_entity_poly.pdbx_seq_one_letter_code
_entity_poly.pdbx_strand_id
1 'polypeptide(L)'
;MNNVMNKIKEYESDMFDFDISPFEFLQTLHLRTKLKHHFSAMSIEEKIELLSVDLKIIQNAHKIANHIGKVYDFSTSSHPKCEWWWHLDQVAKREVVMEGYSFIEAI
;
A
#
# COMPACT_ATOMS: atom_id res chain seq x y z
N MET A 1 -4.06 18.49 13.34
CA MET A 1 -3.44 17.20 12.99
C MET A 1 -3.33 17.12 11.48
N ASN A 2 -2.14 16.82 10.95
CA ASN A 2 -1.90 16.79 9.49
C ASN A 2 -2.81 15.78 8.80
N ASN A 3 -3.47 16.21 7.72
CA ASN A 3 -4.38 15.38 6.91
C ASN A 3 -3.67 14.11 6.39
N VAL A 4 -2.39 14.21 6.03
CA VAL A 4 -1.60 13.09 5.49
C VAL A 4 -1.32 12.03 6.56
N MET A 5 -0.80 12.42 7.72
CA MET A 5 -0.52 11.46 8.80
C MET A 5 -1.77 10.68 9.24
N ASN A 6 -2.94 11.33 9.30
CA ASN A 6 -4.19 10.64 9.61
C ASN A 6 -4.54 9.59 8.54
N LYS A 7 -4.33 9.90 7.25
CA LYS A 7 -4.54 8.95 6.15
C LYS A 7 -3.56 7.78 6.17
N ILE A 8 -2.32 7.99 6.63
CA ILE A 8 -1.36 6.88 6.79
C ILE A 8 -1.83 5.94 7.91
N LYS A 9 -2.37 6.49 9.00
CA LYS A 9 -2.94 5.68 10.10
C LYS A 9 -4.22 4.95 9.71
N GLU A 10 -5.08 5.60 8.92
CA GLU A 10 -6.26 4.95 8.31
C GLU A 10 -5.81 3.81 7.39
N TYR A 11 -4.83 4.06 6.53
CA TYR A 11 -4.23 3.05 5.67
C TYR A 11 -3.69 1.85 6.46
N GLU A 12 -2.96 2.09 7.55
CA GLU A 12 -2.49 1.01 8.41
C GLU A 12 -3.64 0.27 9.08
N SER A 13 -4.56 0.97 9.73
CA SER A 13 -5.67 0.39 10.47
C SER A 13 -6.49 -0.55 9.58
N ASP A 14 -6.89 -0.07 8.40
CA ASP A 14 -7.72 -0.83 7.48
C ASP A 14 -7.00 -2.05 6.91
N MET A 15 -5.72 -1.93 6.55
CA MET A 15 -4.95 -3.04 5.95
C MET A 15 -4.64 -4.18 6.94
N PHE A 16 -4.84 -3.96 8.24
CA PHE A 16 -4.60 -4.94 9.29
C PHE A 16 -5.85 -5.35 10.09
N ASP A 17 -7.00 -4.73 9.82
CA ASP A 17 -8.28 -5.15 10.36
C ASP A 17 -8.95 -6.16 9.42
N PHE A 18 -8.81 -7.46 9.69
CA PHE A 18 -9.38 -8.51 8.83
C PHE A 18 -10.88 -8.76 9.08
N ASP A 19 -11.49 -8.06 10.04
CA ASP A 19 -12.92 -8.16 10.33
C ASP A 19 -13.75 -7.23 9.42
N ILE A 20 -13.13 -6.22 8.79
CA ILE A 20 -13.78 -5.39 7.77
C ILE A 20 -13.94 -6.14 6.45
N SER A 21 -14.87 -5.65 5.62
CA SER A 21 -15.20 -6.30 4.37
C SER A 21 -14.04 -6.24 3.36
N PRO A 22 -13.89 -7.25 2.47
CA PRO A 22 -12.91 -7.18 1.39
C PRO A 22 -13.07 -5.96 0.46
N PHE A 23 -14.29 -5.42 0.36
CA PHE A 23 -14.54 -4.17 -0.38
C PHE A 23 -13.91 -2.97 0.31
N GLU A 24 -13.93 -2.90 1.64
CA GLU A 24 -13.26 -1.83 2.38
C GLU A 24 -11.74 -1.88 2.17
N PHE A 25 -11.11 -3.07 2.22
CA PHE A 25 -9.69 -3.21 1.84
C PHE A 25 -9.40 -2.71 0.43
N LEU A 26 -10.28 -3.00 -0.53
CA LEU A 26 -10.13 -2.52 -1.91
C LEU A 26 -10.16 -0.99 -1.97
N GLN A 27 -11.02 -0.35 -1.18
CA GLN A 27 -11.04 1.11 -1.05
C GLN A 27 -9.75 1.65 -0.42
N THR A 28 -9.18 0.93 0.53
CA THR A 28 -7.89 1.25 1.15
C THR A 28 -6.73 1.19 0.15
N LEU A 29 -6.78 0.31 -0.86
CA LEU A 29 -5.80 0.34 -1.96
C LEU A 29 -5.86 1.65 -2.75
N HIS A 30 -7.06 2.21 -2.98
CA HIS A 30 -7.19 3.54 -3.58
C HIS A 30 -6.62 4.65 -2.69
N LEU A 31 -6.73 4.53 -1.36
CA LEU A 31 -6.09 5.45 -0.42
C LEU A 31 -4.57 5.43 -0.59
N ARG A 32 -3.95 4.26 -0.77
CA ARG A 32 -2.51 4.16 -1.04
C ARG A 32 -2.07 4.82 -2.35
N THR A 33 -2.88 4.72 -3.41
CA THR A 33 -2.67 5.48 -4.66
C THR A 33 -2.71 6.99 -4.41
N LYS A 34 -3.68 7.48 -3.63
CA LYS A 34 -3.74 8.90 -3.25
C LYS A 34 -2.49 9.33 -2.46
N LEU A 35 -2.02 8.51 -1.53
CA LEU A 35 -0.80 8.78 -0.75
C LEU A 35 0.43 8.86 -1.66
N LYS A 36 0.57 7.98 -2.66
CA LYS A 36 1.66 8.06 -3.65
C LYS A 36 1.68 9.40 -4.38
N HIS A 37 0.53 9.90 -4.82
CA HIS A 37 0.46 11.19 -5.53
C HIS A 37 0.93 12.38 -4.67
N HIS A 38 0.86 12.26 -3.35
CA HIS A 38 1.33 13.30 -2.43
C HIS A 38 2.74 13.03 -1.89
N PHE A 39 3.35 11.89 -2.24
CA PHE A 39 4.58 11.41 -1.61
C PHE A 39 5.73 12.40 -1.69
N SER A 40 5.93 13.07 -2.83
CA SER A 40 7.00 14.08 -3.00
C SER A 40 6.84 15.26 -2.05
N ALA A 41 5.61 15.63 -1.70
CA ALA A 41 5.28 16.75 -0.81
C ALA A 41 5.18 16.35 0.68
N MET A 42 5.32 15.06 1.01
CA MET A 42 5.31 14.59 2.40
C MET A 42 6.58 15.01 3.14
N SER A 43 6.44 15.23 4.45
CA SER A 43 7.60 15.37 5.33
C SER A 43 8.41 14.06 5.38
N ILE A 44 9.64 14.13 5.88
CA ILE A 44 10.48 12.93 6.04
C ILE A 44 9.81 11.93 7.00
N GLU A 45 9.21 12.42 8.08
CA GLU A 45 8.49 11.61 9.06
C GLU A 45 7.28 10.91 8.44
N GLU A 46 6.50 11.62 7.61
CA GLU A 46 5.36 11.05 6.89
C GLU A 46 5.80 9.99 5.87
N LYS A 47 6.91 10.22 5.15
CA LYS A 47 7.50 9.23 4.24
C LYS A 47 7.94 7.98 4.99
N ILE A 48 8.65 8.14 6.11
CA ILE A 48 9.12 7.02 6.94
C ILE A 48 7.93 6.20 7.46
N GLU A 49 6.89 6.87 7.96
CA GLU A 49 5.71 6.19 8.48
C GLU A 49 5.00 5.39 7.38
N LEU A 50 4.76 5.99 6.23
CA LEU A 50 4.12 5.30 5.10
C LEU A 50 4.94 4.08 4.65
N LEU A 51 6.27 4.20 4.57
CA LEU A 51 7.14 3.10 4.17
C LEU A 51 7.22 2.00 5.22
N SER A 52 7.12 2.34 6.50
CA SER A 52 6.99 1.38 7.60
C SER A 52 5.71 0.55 7.46
N VAL A 53 4.58 1.20 7.17
CA VAL A 53 3.31 0.52 6.92
C VAL A 53 3.38 -0.35 5.67
N ASP A 54 3.93 0.17 4.57
CA ASP A 54 4.16 -0.59 3.33
C ASP A 54 4.97 -1.87 3.59
N LEU A 55 6.03 -1.79 4.40
CA LEU A 55 6.85 -2.95 4.76
C LEU A 55 6.04 -4.01 5.52
N LYS A 56 5.22 -3.61 6.49
CA LYS A 56 4.34 -4.53 7.22
C LYS A 56 3.35 -5.22 6.26
N ILE A 57 2.82 -4.49 5.28
CA ILE A 57 1.88 -5.02 4.29
C ILE A 57 2.60 -6.03 3.39
N ILE A 58 3.81 -5.74 2.93
CA ILE A 58 4.63 -6.67 2.15
C ILE A 58 4.90 -7.96 2.94
N GLN A 59 5.25 -7.85 4.22
CA GLN A 59 5.46 -9.01 5.10
C GLN A 59 4.19 -9.87 5.27
N ASN A 60 3.02 -9.25 5.16
CA ASN A 60 1.71 -9.91 5.29
C ASN A 60 0.99 -10.11 3.95
N ALA A 61 1.69 -9.92 2.82
CA ALA A 61 1.08 -9.81 1.50
C ALA A 61 0.21 -11.03 1.15
N HIS A 62 0.62 -12.25 1.54
CA HIS A 62 -0.17 -13.45 1.29
C HIS A 62 -1.55 -13.40 1.96
N LYS A 63 -1.61 -12.99 3.24
CA LYS A 63 -2.86 -12.90 4.00
C LYS A 63 -3.76 -11.81 3.44
N ILE A 64 -3.19 -10.65 3.13
CA ILE A 64 -3.90 -9.49 2.60
C ILE A 64 -4.43 -9.77 1.19
N ALA A 65 -3.60 -10.35 0.31
CA ALA A 65 -4.01 -10.75 -1.05
C ALA A 65 -5.14 -11.77 -1.02
N ASN A 66 -5.10 -12.77 -0.12
CA ASN A 66 -6.17 -13.75 0.02
C ASN A 66 -7.49 -13.12 0.47
N HIS A 67 -7.46 -12.07 1.31
CA HIS A 67 -8.68 -11.39 1.74
C HIS A 67 -9.27 -10.52 0.64
N ILE A 68 -8.47 -9.68 0.01
CA ILE A 68 -8.87 -8.82 -1.11
C ILE A 68 -9.31 -9.64 -2.33
N GLY A 69 -8.63 -10.77 -2.56
CA GLY A 69 -8.90 -11.70 -3.67
C GLY A 69 -10.32 -12.27 -3.69
N LYS A 70 -11.08 -12.15 -2.60
CA LYS A 70 -12.49 -12.51 -2.54
C LYS A 70 -13.37 -11.60 -3.41
N VAL A 71 -12.95 -10.37 -3.69
CA VAL A 71 -13.71 -9.37 -4.45
C VAL A 71 -12.92 -8.72 -5.59
N TYR A 72 -11.62 -8.99 -5.69
CA TYR A 72 -10.74 -8.41 -6.69
C TYR A 72 -9.88 -9.48 -7.36
N ASP A 73 -9.98 -9.59 -8.69
CA ASP A 73 -9.13 -10.48 -9.47
C ASP A 73 -7.83 -9.76 -9.87
N PHE A 74 -6.75 -10.02 -9.13
CA PHE A 74 -5.43 -9.46 -9.38
C PHE A 74 -4.88 -9.74 -10.78
N SER A 75 -5.28 -10.85 -11.43
CA SER A 75 -4.81 -11.19 -12.77
C SER A 75 -5.31 -10.21 -13.83
N THR A 76 -6.38 -9.49 -13.53
CA THR A 76 -7.00 -8.48 -14.40
C THR A 76 -6.52 -7.06 -14.12
N SER A 77 -5.61 -6.87 -13.15
CA SER A 77 -5.10 -5.56 -12.76
C SER A 77 -4.35 -4.88 -13.89
N SER A 78 -4.86 -3.72 -14.32
CA SER A 78 -4.21 -2.85 -15.32
C SER A 78 -3.39 -1.72 -14.70
N HIS A 79 -3.29 -1.67 -13.37
CA HIS A 79 -2.54 -0.63 -12.65
C HIS A 79 -1.03 -0.75 -12.92
N PRO A 80 -0.30 0.38 -12.98
CA PRO A 80 1.14 0.37 -13.24
C PRO A 80 1.91 -0.34 -12.12
N LYS A 81 3.06 -0.96 -12.45
CA LYS A 81 3.87 -1.73 -11.47
C LYS A 81 4.39 -0.90 -10.30
N CYS A 82 4.60 0.40 -10.50
CA CYS A 82 4.96 1.32 -9.42
C CYS A 82 3.82 1.56 -8.42
N GLU A 83 2.62 1.01 -8.65
CA GLU A 83 1.54 0.86 -7.66
C GLU A 83 1.42 -0.61 -7.25
N TRP A 84 2.49 -1.15 -6.69
CA TRP A 84 2.66 -2.58 -6.38
C TRP A 84 1.54 -3.16 -5.50
N TRP A 85 0.84 -2.34 -4.71
CA TRP A 85 -0.27 -2.78 -3.86
C TRP A 85 -1.48 -3.28 -4.67
N TRP A 86 -1.60 -2.92 -5.95
CA TRP A 86 -2.56 -3.51 -6.90
C TRP A 86 -2.11 -4.87 -7.46
N HIS A 87 -0.94 -5.34 -7.05
CA HIS A 87 -0.29 -6.58 -7.47
C HIS A 87 0.14 -7.41 -6.24
N LEU A 88 -0.62 -7.32 -5.14
CA LEU A 88 -0.30 -8.00 -3.87
C LEU A 88 -0.19 -9.53 -4.02
N ASP A 89 -0.89 -10.13 -4.98
CA ASP A 89 -0.77 -11.55 -5.32
C ASP A 89 0.65 -11.90 -5.81
N GLN A 90 1.24 -11.06 -6.65
CA GLN A 90 2.59 -11.23 -7.16
C GLN A 90 3.62 -10.87 -6.08
N VAL A 91 3.34 -9.87 -5.23
CA VAL A 91 4.18 -9.55 -4.06
C VAL A 91 4.24 -10.74 -3.11
N ALA A 92 3.10 -11.38 -2.84
CA ALA A 92 3.03 -12.60 -2.02
C ALA A 92 3.85 -13.75 -2.60
N LYS A 93 3.95 -13.86 -3.92
CA LYS A 93 4.78 -14.85 -4.63
C LYS A 93 6.24 -14.45 -4.78
N ARG A 94 6.62 -13.23 -4.37
CA ARG A 94 7.94 -12.61 -4.59
C ARG A 94 8.29 -12.45 -6.08
N GLU A 95 7.28 -12.27 -6.92
CA GLU A 95 7.39 -12.13 -8.37
C GLU A 95 7.45 -10.66 -8.83
N VAL A 96 7.34 -9.70 -7.91
CA VAL A 96 7.42 -8.25 -8.19
C VAL A 96 8.78 -7.70 -7.78
N VAL A 97 9.47 -7.05 -8.73
CA VAL A 97 10.54 -6.11 -8.42
C VAL A 97 9.88 -4.79 -8.01
N MET A 98 9.92 -4.48 -6.73
CA MET A 98 9.45 -3.18 -6.23
C MET A 98 10.53 -2.14 -6.51
N GLU A 99 10.20 -1.07 -7.23
CA GLU A 99 11.07 0.10 -7.31
C GLU A 99 11.23 0.66 -5.89
N GLY A 100 12.43 0.52 -5.33
CA GLY A 100 12.76 1.08 -4.03
C GLY A 100 12.69 2.61 -4.10
N TYR A 101 12.07 3.23 -3.10
CA TYR A 101 12.14 4.67 -2.95
C TYR A 101 13.60 5.05 -2.61
N SER A 102 14.27 5.76 -3.53
CA SER A 102 15.58 6.36 -3.24
C SER A 102 15.38 7.56 -2.32
N PHE A 103 16.00 7.53 -1.15
CA PHE A 103 16.03 8.68 -0.22
C PHE A 103 17.12 9.70 -0.58
N ILE A 104 17.84 9.51 -1.68
CA ILE A 104 18.95 10.37 -2.06
C ILE A 104 18.40 11.55 -2.88
N GLU A 105 17.80 12.53 -2.20
CA GLU A 105 17.71 13.88 -2.72
C GLU A 105 18.82 14.72 -2.07
N ALA A 106 19.85 14.99 -2.87
CA ALA A 106 20.89 16.03 -2.77
C ALA A 106 21.27 16.55 -1.36
N ILE A 107 22.42 16.06 -0.86
CA ILE A 107 23.31 16.84 0.03
C ILE A 107 24.20 17.70 -0.85
#